data_AF-A0A8T0BNG5-F1
#
_entry.id   AF-A0A8T0BNG5-F1
#
_cell.length_a   1.000
_cell.length_b   1.000
_cell.length_c   1.000
_cell.angle_alpha   90.00
_cell.angle_beta   90.00
_cell.angle_gamma   90.00
#
_symmetry.space_group_name_H-M   'P 1'
#
loop_
_entity.id
_entity.type
_entity.pdbx_description
1 polymer ?
#
loop_
_entity_poly.entity_id
_entity_poly.type
_entity_poly.pdbx_seq_one_letter_code
_entity_poly.pdbx_strand_id
1 'polypeptide(L)'
;MNCAAFIIVTTSFLYLTDADNLYYSKDKDKDLQYLMEPPVYAEINARRRENATLPCILRTVPSQYRVKWSKVEPLHTGAENIVLMSNGHEVKYYGTWQYKASLRRLHALDISLRLTKLELQDWGLYKCELINGIDEESVTISLNIEGVVFPYQSSHGRYKFTFFDAKNACAEQDATLATYTQLFREWTEGLEWCNAGWINDGTVHYPILNPRPACGKDLPPGIRSYGPRHKTKDRFDAFCFTSTTEGSVFYVPGPLNFLEATHACKEKGASLARVGELYSSWKFQRLERCDGGWLQDGSVRFPIITPRKRCGGFSQQGVHNFGFLKKSVSLYGAYCYK
;
A
#
# COMPACT_ATOMS: atom_id res chain seq x y z
N MET A 1 71.80 15.73 -29.55
CA MET A 1 71.74 16.56 -28.33
C MET A 1 70.35 16.46 -27.74
N ASN A 2 70.26 15.72 -26.62
CA ASN A 2 69.36 15.83 -25.46
C ASN A 2 67.85 16.02 -25.71
N CYS A 3 67.03 14.98 -25.49
CA CYS A 3 66.43 14.57 -24.20
C CYS A 3 65.21 15.41 -23.79
N ALA A 4 64.02 14.79 -23.82
CA ALA A 4 63.26 14.43 -22.62
C ALA A 4 61.80 14.12 -22.99
N ALA A 5 61.40 12.86 -22.79
CA ALA A 5 60.01 12.44 -22.81
C ALA A 5 59.32 12.92 -21.53
N PHE A 6 58.23 13.67 -21.66
CA PHE A 6 57.33 13.99 -20.54
C PHE A 6 56.11 13.09 -20.61
N ILE A 7 56.10 12.06 -19.77
CA ILE A 7 54.94 11.24 -19.45
C ILE A 7 54.12 12.03 -18.44
N ILE A 8 52.97 12.55 -18.86
CA ILE A 8 52.01 13.18 -17.94
C ILE A 8 51.12 12.06 -17.38
N VAL A 9 51.47 11.58 -16.19
CA VAL A 9 50.59 10.76 -15.35
C VAL A 9 49.55 11.69 -14.74
N THR A 10 48.33 11.69 -15.29
CA THR A 10 47.19 12.35 -14.62
C THR A 10 46.63 11.38 -13.59
N THR A 11 46.98 11.65 -12.33
CA THR A 11 46.40 11.02 -11.15
C THR A 11 44.92 11.36 -11.06
N SER A 12 44.07 10.37 -11.31
CA SER A 12 42.63 10.48 -11.09
C SER A 12 42.37 10.47 -9.58
N PHE A 13 42.20 11.65 -9.00
CA PHE A 13 41.64 11.80 -7.66
C PHE A 13 40.14 11.56 -7.71
N LEU A 14 39.71 10.33 -7.41
CA LEU A 14 38.33 10.02 -7.08
C LEU A 14 38.16 10.16 -5.56
N TYR A 15 37.63 11.30 -5.14
CA TYR A 15 36.93 11.42 -3.86
C TYR A 15 35.48 11.78 -4.20
N LEU A 16 34.53 10.89 -3.91
CA LEU A 16 33.48 11.14 -2.92
C LEU A 16 32.47 9.97 -2.83
N THR A 17 32.41 9.47 -1.60
CA THR A 17 31.20 9.07 -0.83
C THR A 17 30.36 7.90 -1.33
N ASP A 18 30.67 6.73 -0.76
CA ASP A 18 29.71 5.71 -0.33
C ASP A 18 28.47 6.34 0.33
N ALA A 19 27.34 6.31 -0.37
CA ALA A 19 26.05 6.69 0.20
C ALA A 19 24.91 5.81 -0.32
N ASP A 20 25.15 4.50 -0.48
CA ASP A 20 24.11 3.52 -0.87
C ASP A 20 24.09 2.24 -0.02
N ASN A 21 24.78 2.20 1.12
CA ASN A 21 24.89 1.00 1.99
C ASN A 21 24.06 1.07 3.30
N LEU A 22 22.96 1.82 3.31
CA LEU A 22 22.11 1.99 4.51
C LEU A 22 20.64 1.59 4.28
N TYR A 23 20.35 0.45 3.62
CA TYR A 23 19.07 -0.25 3.84
C TYR A 23 19.00 -1.71 3.34
N TYR A 24 20.12 -2.41 3.23
CA TYR A 24 20.11 -3.86 3.02
C TYR A 24 21.26 -4.45 3.80
N SER A 25 21.01 -4.80 5.06
CA SER A 25 21.87 -5.75 5.75
C SER A 25 21.72 -7.07 5.00
N LYS A 26 22.58 -7.26 3.99
CA LYS A 26 22.90 -8.56 3.44
C LYS A 26 23.62 -9.28 4.56
N ASP A 27 22.84 -9.79 5.52
CA ASP A 27 23.35 -10.66 6.56
C ASP A 27 23.97 -11.83 5.80
N LYS A 28 25.29 -11.90 5.85
CA LYS A 28 26.08 -12.97 5.25
C LYS A 28 25.46 -14.28 5.71
N ASP A 29 25.17 -15.18 4.77
CA ASP A 29 24.97 -16.63 4.94
C ASP A 29 25.19 -17.08 6.40
N LYS A 30 24.19 -16.85 7.24
CA LYS A 30 24.15 -17.45 8.57
C LYS A 30 23.54 -18.80 8.30
N ASP A 31 24.37 -19.84 8.32
CA ASP A 31 23.88 -21.22 8.35
C ASP A 31 22.89 -21.35 9.51
N LEU A 32 21.59 -21.33 9.20
CA LEU A 32 20.53 -21.45 10.19
C LEU A 32 20.58 -22.88 10.75
N GLN A 33 20.95 -23.01 12.02
CA GLN A 33 21.04 -24.26 12.74
C GLN A 33 19.66 -24.75 13.19
N TYR A 34 18.77 -23.84 13.60
CA TYR A 34 17.49 -24.16 14.21
C TYR A 34 16.30 -23.82 13.31
N LEU A 35 16.37 -22.76 12.51
CA LEU A 35 15.29 -22.35 11.62
C LEU A 35 15.48 -22.87 10.19
N MET A 36 14.37 -23.28 9.55
CA MET A 36 14.39 -23.50 8.10
C MET A 36 14.44 -22.17 7.38
N GLU A 37 15.36 -22.09 6.42
CA GLU A 37 15.44 -20.93 5.55
C GLU A 37 14.17 -20.92 4.68
N PRO A 38 13.44 -19.80 4.60
CA PRO A 38 12.33 -19.70 3.69
C PRO A 38 12.84 -19.82 2.25
N PRO A 39 12.07 -20.37 1.31
CA PRO A 39 12.47 -20.32 -0.10
C PRO A 39 12.67 -18.85 -0.50
N VAL A 40 13.89 -18.51 -0.95
CA VAL A 40 14.51 -17.24 -1.44
C VAL A 40 13.79 -15.91 -1.16
N TYR A 41 12.46 -15.82 -1.33
CA TYR A 41 11.62 -14.71 -0.88
C TYR A 41 10.28 -15.24 -0.32
N ALA A 42 10.12 -15.27 1.01
CA ALA A 42 8.82 -15.57 1.61
C ALA A 42 7.90 -14.34 1.53
N GLU A 43 7.32 -14.12 0.36
CA GLU A 43 6.23 -13.17 0.15
C GLU A 43 4.88 -13.89 0.20
N ILE A 44 4.07 -13.53 1.19
CA ILE A 44 2.70 -14.00 1.32
C ILE A 44 1.77 -12.92 0.80
N ASN A 45 0.99 -13.24 -0.23
CA ASN A 45 -0.07 -12.38 -0.73
C ASN A 45 -1.41 -12.88 -0.17
N ALA A 46 -2.20 -11.98 0.39
CA ALA A 46 -3.54 -12.27 0.91
C ALA A 46 -4.48 -11.10 0.66
N ARG A 47 -5.79 -11.33 0.73
CA ARG A 47 -6.78 -10.26 0.63
C ARG A 47 -7.23 -9.78 2.00
N ARG A 48 -7.80 -8.57 2.05
CA ARG A 48 -8.47 -8.09 3.26
C ARG A 48 -9.56 -9.08 3.68
N ARG A 49 -9.70 -9.30 4.99
CA ARG A 49 -10.59 -10.27 5.66
C ARG A 49 -10.21 -11.74 5.52
N GLU A 50 -9.25 -12.09 4.67
CA GLU A 50 -8.72 -13.45 4.63
C GLU A 50 -7.83 -13.75 5.86
N ASN A 51 -7.36 -15.00 5.94
CA ASN A 51 -6.36 -15.42 6.89
C ASN A 51 -5.04 -15.62 6.13
N ALA A 52 -3.92 -15.26 6.75
CA ALA A 52 -2.59 -15.56 6.23
C ALA A 52 -1.81 -16.43 7.23
N THR A 53 -0.97 -17.32 6.70
CA THR A 53 0.01 -18.06 7.49
C THR A 53 1.40 -17.64 7.04
N LEU A 54 2.18 -17.07 7.95
CA LEU A 54 3.57 -16.70 7.72
C LEU A 54 4.43 -17.89 8.16
N PRO A 55 5.11 -18.57 7.22
CA PRO A 55 5.82 -19.81 7.53
C PRO A 55 7.03 -19.54 8.43
N CYS A 56 7.13 -20.29 9.52
CA CYS A 56 8.35 -20.38 10.32
C CYS A 56 8.40 -21.79 10.89
N ILE A 57 9.38 -22.57 10.45
CA ILE A 57 9.48 -24.00 10.78
C ILE A 57 10.86 -24.27 11.38
N LEU A 58 10.87 -25.04 12.46
CA LEU A 58 12.09 -25.51 13.10
C LEU A 58 12.72 -26.66 12.27
N ARG A 59 14.04 -26.62 12.08
CA ARG A 59 14.84 -27.77 11.63
C ARG A 59 15.03 -28.76 12.77
N THR A 60 15.36 -28.23 13.95
CA THR A 60 15.62 -29.00 15.18
C THR A 60 14.98 -28.27 16.36
N VAL A 61 14.54 -29.02 17.38
CA VAL A 61 13.94 -28.44 18.59
C VAL A 61 15.03 -28.30 19.65
N PRO A 62 15.41 -27.07 20.06
CA PRO A 62 16.36 -26.89 21.16
C PRO A 62 15.75 -27.29 22.49
N SER A 63 16.59 -27.64 23.48
CA SER A 63 16.14 -28.06 24.81
C SER A 63 15.40 -26.96 25.58
N GLN A 64 15.84 -25.70 25.44
CA GLN A 64 15.17 -24.53 25.99
C GLN A 64 15.22 -23.39 24.98
N TYR A 65 14.08 -23.08 24.36
CA TYR A 65 14.01 -22.01 23.36
C TYR A 65 12.81 -21.10 23.59
N ARG A 66 12.90 -19.88 23.04
CA ARG A 66 11.81 -18.94 22.94
C ARG A 66 11.66 -18.51 21.49
N VAL A 67 10.43 -18.48 21.02
CA VAL A 67 10.06 -17.92 19.71
C VAL A 67 9.42 -16.57 19.95
N LYS A 68 9.89 -15.55 19.24
CA LYS A 68 9.32 -14.20 19.24
C LYS A 68 8.89 -13.88 17.81
N TRP A 69 7.62 -13.53 17.64
CA TRP A 69 7.12 -12.95 16.41
C TRP A 69 6.96 -11.45 16.61
N SER A 70 7.52 -10.66 15.71
CA SER A 70 7.41 -9.20 15.72
C SER A 70 7.05 -8.67 14.33
N LYS A 71 6.30 -7.57 14.28
CA LYS A 71 6.11 -6.80 13.06
C LYS A 71 7.22 -5.74 12.98
N VAL A 72 8.02 -5.80 11.93
CA VAL A 72 9.18 -4.90 11.77
C VAL A 72 8.69 -3.52 11.38
N GLU A 73 9.08 -2.51 12.16
CA GLU A 73 8.80 -1.11 11.85
C GLU A 73 9.98 -0.48 11.10
N PRO A 74 9.77 0.19 9.95
CA PRO A 74 10.86 0.66 9.09
C PRO A 74 11.86 1.62 9.77
N LEU A 75 11.40 2.40 10.75
CA LEU A 75 12.19 3.48 11.33
C LEU A 75 12.96 3.11 12.59
N HIS A 76 12.80 1.90 13.16
CA HIS A 76 13.46 1.44 14.40
C HIS A 76 13.45 2.45 15.58
N THR A 77 12.60 3.47 15.55
CA THR A 77 12.57 4.59 16.52
C THR A 77 11.64 4.32 17.71
N GLY A 78 11.16 3.10 17.89
CA GLY A 78 10.21 2.70 18.93
C GLY A 78 10.47 1.30 19.48
N ALA A 79 9.64 0.88 20.43
CA ALA A 79 9.64 -0.49 20.93
C ALA A 79 9.25 -1.46 19.81
N GLU A 80 9.89 -2.64 19.75
CA GLU A 80 9.51 -3.69 18.78
C GLU A 80 8.00 -3.98 18.88
N ASN A 81 7.30 -4.01 17.75
CA ASN A 81 5.89 -4.37 17.70
C ASN A 81 5.75 -5.89 17.81
N ILE A 82 5.93 -6.39 19.04
CA ILE A 82 5.85 -7.82 19.35
C ILE A 82 4.41 -8.27 19.14
N VAL A 83 4.25 -9.29 18.31
CA VAL A 83 2.96 -9.95 18.05
C VAL A 83 2.69 -10.96 19.15
N LEU A 84 3.63 -11.89 19.35
CA LEU A 84 3.56 -12.92 20.38
C LEU A 84 4.95 -13.45 20.75
N MET A 85 5.03 -14.10 21.91
CA MET A 85 6.18 -14.89 22.34
C MET A 85 5.72 -16.27 22.82
N SER A 86 6.50 -17.31 22.55
CA SER A 86 6.21 -18.67 23.02
C SER A 86 7.47 -19.38 23.49
N ASN A 87 7.36 -20.21 24.52
CA ASN A 87 8.44 -21.10 24.98
C ASN A 87 8.22 -22.56 24.50
N GLY A 88 7.44 -22.75 23.42
CA GLY A 88 7.04 -24.06 22.91
C GLY A 88 5.73 -24.59 23.54
N HIS A 89 5.45 -24.25 24.80
CA HIS A 89 4.23 -24.68 25.50
C HIS A 89 3.22 -23.54 25.57
N GLU A 90 3.57 -22.49 26.30
CA GLU A 90 2.75 -21.31 26.53
C GLU A 90 2.97 -20.26 25.43
N VAL A 91 1.95 -19.43 25.21
CA VAL A 91 2.00 -18.30 24.29
C VAL A 91 1.54 -17.05 25.02
N LYS A 92 2.36 -16.01 24.97
CA LYS A 92 2.06 -14.68 25.49
C LYS A 92 1.86 -13.72 24.32
N TYR A 93 0.73 -13.03 24.31
CA TYR A 93 0.39 -12.03 23.32
C TYR A 93 0.63 -10.62 23.85
N TYR A 94 0.87 -9.68 22.94
CA TYR A 94 1.11 -8.27 23.27
C TYR A 94 0.15 -7.38 22.49
N GLY A 95 -0.21 -6.22 23.05
CA GLY A 95 -1.17 -5.29 22.42
C GLY A 95 -2.51 -5.96 22.09
N THR A 96 -3.05 -5.67 20.90
CA THR A 96 -4.34 -6.21 20.43
C THR A 96 -4.22 -7.53 19.66
N TRP A 97 -3.02 -8.11 19.57
CA TRP A 97 -2.74 -9.29 18.74
C TRP A 97 -3.43 -10.56 19.24
N GLN A 98 -3.83 -10.63 20.51
CA GLN A 98 -4.46 -11.82 21.11
C GLN A 98 -5.73 -12.31 20.39
N TYR A 99 -6.43 -11.42 19.68
CA TYR A 99 -7.66 -11.75 18.95
C TYR A 99 -7.43 -12.07 17.47
N LYS A 100 -6.19 -11.92 17.00
CA LYS A 100 -5.85 -11.88 15.56
C LYS A 100 -4.74 -12.84 15.18
N ALA A 101 -3.79 -13.03 16.08
CA ALA A 101 -2.60 -13.82 15.89
C ALA A 101 -2.67 -15.13 16.68
N SER A 102 -2.15 -16.19 16.11
CA SER A 102 -1.99 -17.49 16.78
C SER A 102 -0.82 -18.25 16.16
N LEU A 103 -0.27 -19.21 16.89
CA LEU A 103 0.65 -20.19 16.31
C LEU A 103 -0.17 -21.30 15.65
N ARG A 104 0.18 -21.68 14.42
CA ARG A 104 -0.56 -22.69 13.66
C ARG A 104 -0.41 -24.11 14.23
N ARG A 105 0.79 -24.48 14.69
CA ARG A 105 1.12 -25.75 15.36
C ARG A 105 0.56 -27.01 14.65
N LEU A 106 0.69 -27.15 13.33
CA LEU A 106 0.26 -28.38 12.65
C LEU A 106 1.08 -29.62 13.05
N HIS A 107 2.34 -29.42 13.43
CA HIS A 107 3.23 -30.43 13.98
C HIS A 107 4.21 -29.78 14.98
N ALA A 108 4.99 -30.58 15.72
CA ALA A 108 5.88 -30.09 16.78
C ALA A 108 6.92 -29.05 16.32
N LEU A 109 7.34 -29.10 15.04
CA LEU A 109 8.28 -28.15 14.43
C LEU A 109 7.61 -26.88 13.86
N ASP A 110 6.27 -26.80 13.83
CA ASP A 110 5.55 -25.71 13.18
C ASP A 110 5.25 -24.57 14.15
N ILE A 111 6.01 -23.48 14.01
CA ILE A 111 5.86 -22.24 14.78
C ILE A 111 5.39 -21.08 13.88
N SER A 112 4.71 -21.42 12.78
CA SER A 112 4.20 -20.43 11.82
C SER A 112 3.14 -19.53 12.45
N LEU A 113 3.20 -18.24 12.12
CA LEU A 113 2.23 -17.25 12.59
C LEU A 113 0.99 -17.27 11.71
N ARG A 114 -0.16 -17.56 12.30
CA ARG A 114 -1.46 -17.44 11.65
C ARG A 114 -2.12 -16.13 12.05
N LEU A 115 -2.38 -15.28 11.06
CA LEU A 115 -3.14 -14.05 11.20
C LEU A 115 -4.55 -14.26 10.63
N THR A 116 -5.58 -13.80 11.35
CA THR A 116 -6.97 -13.93 10.91
C THR A 116 -7.62 -12.58 10.66
N LYS A 117 -8.60 -12.53 9.75
CA LYS A 117 -9.38 -11.32 9.43
C LYS A 117 -8.49 -10.11 9.13
N LEU A 118 -7.65 -10.26 8.11
CA LEU A 118 -6.67 -9.25 7.74
C LEU A 118 -7.31 -7.87 7.46
N GLU A 119 -6.57 -6.83 7.80
CA GLU A 119 -6.89 -5.43 7.60
C GLU A 119 -5.84 -4.77 6.70
N LEU A 120 -6.19 -3.61 6.13
CA LEU A 120 -5.31 -2.85 5.23
C LEU A 120 -4.00 -2.39 5.87
N GLN A 121 -3.90 -2.44 7.20
CA GLN A 121 -2.71 -2.04 7.95
C GLN A 121 -1.83 -3.22 8.36
N ASP A 122 -2.25 -4.46 8.09
CA ASP A 122 -1.50 -5.66 8.48
C ASP A 122 -0.34 -5.99 7.55
N TRP A 123 -0.27 -5.40 6.36
CA TRP A 123 0.87 -5.58 5.48
C TRP A 123 2.16 -5.17 6.19
N GLY A 124 3.28 -5.71 5.73
CA GLY A 124 4.61 -5.37 6.21
C GLY A 124 5.48 -6.60 6.42
N LEU A 125 6.65 -6.35 6.98
CA LEU A 125 7.62 -7.38 7.29
C LEU A 125 7.35 -7.93 8.69
N TYR A 126 7.35 -9.24 8.82
CA TYR A 126 7.21 -9.96 10.08
C TYR A 126 8.46 -10.79 10.30
N LYS A 127 9.03 -10.67 11.49
CA LYS A 127 10.26 -11.36 11.89
C LYS A 127 9.90 -12.48 12.87
N CYS A 128 10.31 -13.70 12.55
CA CYS A 128 10.27 -14.86 13.43
C CYS A 128 11.67 -15.05 14.00
N GLU A 129 11.83 -14.83 15.30
CA GLU A 129 13.10 -14.98 16.02
C GLU A 129 13.05 -16.19 16.94
N LEU A 130 14.04 -17.08 16.83
CA LEU A 130 14.29 -18.15 17.78
C LEU A 130 15.49 -17.77 18.65
N ILE A 131 15.28 -17.83 19.97
CA ILE A 131 16.25 -17.48 20.99
C ILE A 131 16.52 -18.73 21.82
N ASN A 132 17.73 -19.27 21.73
CA ASN A 132 18.22 -20.42 22.49
C ASN A 132 19.46 -20.00 23.31
N GLY A 133 19.27 -19.65 24.58
CA GLY A 133 20.35 -19.11 25.42
C GLY A 133 20.85 -17.76 24.89
N ILE A 134 22.06 -17.75 24.33
CA ILE A 134 22.72 -16.57 23.71
C ILE A 134 22.57 -16.62 22.18
N ASP A 135 22.25 -17.79 21.61
CA ASP A 135 22.10 -17.96 20.17
C ASP A 135 20.75 -17.41 19.71
N GLU A 136 20.78 -16.56 18.68
CA GLU A 136 19.60 -15.97 18.06
C GLU A 136 19.62 -16.16 16.55
N GLU A 137 18.56 -16.77 16.03
CA GLU A 137 18.30 -16.93 14.61
C GLU A 137 16.99 -16.25 14.25
N SER A 138 16.92 -15.66 13.06
CA SER A 138 15.68 -15.04 12.60
C SER A 138 15.43 -15.22 11.12
N VAL A 139 14.15 -15.31 10.78
CA VAL A 139 13.68 -15.27 9.39
C VAL A 139 12.65 -14.16 9.25
N THR A 140 12.69 -13.45 8.12
CA THR A 140 11.75 -12.36 7.84
C THR A 140 10.83 -12.74 6.68
N ILE A 141 9.53 -12.56 6.88
CA ILE A 141 8.47 -12.86 5.92
C ILE A 141 7.75 -11.56 5.57
N SER A 142 7.52 -11.30 4.28
CA SER A 142 6.73 -10.17 3.82
C SER A 142 5.27 -10.57 3.67
N LEU A 143 4.35 -9.83 4.29
CA LEU A 143 2.91 -9.95 4.07
C LEU A 143 2.43 -8.78 3.21
N ASN A 144 1.91 -9.09 2.04
CA ASN A 144 1.31 -8.15 1.12
C ASN A 144 -0.21 -8.34 1.10
N ILE A 145 -0.94 -7.23 1.22
CA ILE A 145 -2.38 -7.23 0.99
C ILE A 145 -2.61 -6.89 -0.48
N GLU A 146 -3.31 -7.76 -1.21
CA GLU A 146 -3.73 -7.50 -2.58
C GLU A 146 -4.74 -6.33 -2.59
N GLY A 147 -4.55 -5.38 -3.49
CA GLY A 147 -5.38 -4.18 -3.51
C GLY A 147 -5.13 -3.29 -4.73
N VAL A 148 -5.63 -2.07 -4.65
CA VAL A 148 -5.54 -1.05 -5.70
C VAL A 148 -5.22 0.30 -5.09
N VAL A 149 -4.32 1.04 -5.74
CA VAL A 149 -3.97 2.43 -5.39
C VAL A 149 -4.76 3.39 -6.27
N PHE A 150 -5.28 4.45 -5.66
CA PHE A 150 -5.97 5.52 -6.35
C PHE A 150 -5.55 6.90 -5.86
N PRO A 151 -5.49 7.90 -6.77
CA PRO A 151 -5.27 9.28 -6.39
C PRO A 151 -6.53 9.84 -5.72
N TYR A 152 -6.32 10.63 -4.67
CA TYR A 152 -7.39 11.30 -3.94
C TYR A 152 -7.05 12.77 -3.69
N GLN A 153 -7.97 13.65 -4.10
CA GLN A 153 -7.83 15.10 -4.01
C GLN A 153 -8.98 15.67 -3.16
N SER A 154 -8.71 16.78 -2.46
CA SER A 154 -9.72 17.48 -1.67
C SER A 154 -10.84 18.08 -2.53
N SER A 155 -12.04 18.13 -1.95
CA SER A 155 -13.17 18.91 -2.47
C SER A 155 -12.89 20.41 -2.55
N HIS A 156 -11.89 20.90 -1.80
CA HIS A 156 -11.44 22.29 -1.81
C HIS A 156 -10.31 22.56 -2.82
N GLY A 157 -10.07 21.64 -3.75
CA GLY A 157 -9.08 21.78 -4.81
C GLY A 157 -7.76 21.05 -4.54
N ARG A 158 -6.78 21.34 -5.40
CA ARG A 158 -5.46 20.67 -5.44
C ARG A 158 -4.60 21.08 -4.25
N TYR A 159 -3.85 20.12 -3.70
CA TYR A 159 -2.81 20.34 -2.67
C TYR A 159 -3.33 20.99 -1.40
N LYS A 160 -4.31 20.35 -0.77
CA LYS A 160 -4.97 20.86 0.45
C LYS A 160 -4.72 20.00 1.68
N PHE A 161 -4.28 18.77 1.52
CA PHE A 161 -4.07 17.86 2.64
C PHE A 161 -2.68 18.02 3.24
N THR A 162 -2.59 18.24 4.55
CA THR A 162 -1.41 17.84 5.31
C THR A 162 -1.29 16.30 5.32
N PHE A 163 -0.19 15.75 5.83
CA PHE A 163 -0.04 14.29 5.91
C PHE A 163 -1.15 13.64 6.74
N PHE A 164 -1.53 14.27 7.86
CA PHE A 164 -2.59 13.76 8.73
C PHE A 164 -3.97 13.90 8.09
N ASP A 165 -4.23 15.00 7.37
CA ASP A 165 -5.47 15.15 6.60
C ASP A 165 -5.55 14.08 5.51
N ALA A 166 -4.45 13.80 4.81
CA ALA A 166 -4.39 12.78 3.76
C ALA A 166 -4.65 11.37 4.31
N LYS A 167 -4.09 11.06 5.47
CA LYS A 167 -4.33 9.79 6.18
C LYS A 167 -5.82 9.63 6.54
N ASN A 168 -6.43 10.66 7.10
CA ASN A 168 -7.85 10.66 7.47
C ASN A 168 -8.76 10.59 6.23
N ALA A 169 -8.42 11.36 5.20
CA ALA A 169 -9.14 11.37 3.93
C ALA A 169 -9.16 9.98 3.27
N CYS A 170 -8.05 9.25 3.26
CA CYS A 170 -8.05 7.86 2.78
C CYS A 170 -8.92 6.96 3.66
N ALA A 171 -8.85 7.09 4.99
CA ALA A 171 -9.66 6.29 5.91
C ALA A 171 -11.17 6.48 5.71
N GLU A 172 -11.61 7.72 5.49
CA GLU A 172 -13.00 8.04 5.16
C GLU A 172 -13.48 7.37 3.86
N GLN A 173 -12.56 7.04 2.96
CA GLN A 173 -12.83 6.35 1.69
C GLN A 173 -12.61 4.83 1.75
N ASP A 174 -12.58 4.22 2.94
CA ASP A 174 -12.27 2.79 3.15
C ASP A 174 -10.90 2.39 2.56
N ALA A 175 -9.89 3.22 2.83
CA ALA A 175 -8.53 3.06 2.36
C ALA A 175 -7.50 3.49 3.41
N THR A 176 -6.23 3.17 3.17
CA THR A 176 -5.09 3.72 3.90
C THR A 176 -4.20 4.51 2.95
N LEU A 177 -3.23 5.30 3.43
CA LEU A 177 -2.18 5.80 2.53
C LEU A 177 -1.43 4.60 1.92
N ALA A 178 -1.15 4.68 0.62
CA ALA A 178 -0.41 3.65 -0.10
C ALA A 178 1.05 3.60 0.36
N THR A 179 1.68 2.44 0.23
CA THR A 179 3.14 2.32 0.31
C THR A 179 3.79 2.66 -1.02
N TYR A 180 5.10 2.93 -1.03
CA TYR A 180 5.83 3.10 -2.29
C TYR A 180 5.72 1.85 -3.18
N THR A 181 5.85 0.65 -2.61
CA THR A 181 5.73 -0.61 -3.36
C THR A 181 4.34 -0.78 -3.98
N GLN A 182 3.28 -0.42 -3.26
CA GLN A 182 1.91 -0.44 -3.78
C GLN A 182 1.73 0.58 -4.92
N LEU A 183 2.26 1.80 -4.75
CA LEU A 183 2.21 2.84 -5.78
C LEU A 183 2.99 2.43 -7.04
N PHE A 184 4.17 1.83 -6.87
CA PHE A 184 5.01 1.32 -7.96
C PHE A 184 4.28 0.25 -8.77
N ARG A 185 3.68 -0.74 -8.09
CA ARG A 185 2.90 -1.77 -8.76
C ARG A 185 1.75 -1.18 -9.57
N GLU A 186 1.00 -0.24 -9.02
CA GLU A 186 -0.11 0.38 -9.76
C GLU A 186 0.36 1.26 -10.92
N TRP A 187 1.52 1.92 -10.80
CA TRP A 187 2.15 2.61 -11.93
C TRP A 187 2.53 1.64 -13.06
N THR A 188 3.09 0.46 -12.73
CA THR A 188 3.38 -0.58 -13.75
C THR A 188 2.11 -1.13 -14.41
N GLU A 189 0.97 -0.99 -13.75
CA GLU A 189 -0.35 -1.40 -14.26
C GLU A 189 -1.12 -0.26 -14.94
N GLY A 190 -0.50 0.92 -15.13
CA GLY A 190 -1.04 2.01 -15.93
C GLY A 190 -1.44 3.27 -15.17
N LEU A 191 -1.22 3.34 -13.84
CA LEU A 191 -1.53 4.55 -13.07
C LEU A 191 -0.64 5.73 -13.49
N GLU A 192 -1.27 6.80 -13.97
CA GLU A 192 -0.62 8.09 -14.23
C GLU A 192 -1.39 9.20 -13.52
N TRP A 193 -0.69 10.02 -12.72
CA TRP A 193 -1.31 11.15 -12.03
C TRP A 193 -0.30 12.28 -11.83
N CYS A 194 -0.51 13.41 -12.50
CA CYS A 194 0.41 14.56 -12.46
C CYS A 194 0.15 15.53 -11.28
N ASN A 195 -0.28 15.01 -10.14
CA ASN A 195 -0.29 15.74 -8.88
C ASN A 195 0.52 14.97 -7.84
N ALA A 196 1.36 15.70 -7.12
CA ALA A 196 2.10 15.21 -5.98
C ALA A 196 1.15 14.83 -4.83
N GLY A 197 1.33 13.65 -4.26
CA GLY A 197 0.49 13.13 -3.18
C GLY A 197 1.29 12.45 -2.09
N TRP A 198 0.79 12.54 -0.86
CA TRP A 198 1.34 11.83 0.30
C TRP A 198 1.21 10.32 0.13
N ILE A 199 2.21 9.59 0.62
CA ILE A 199 2.19 8.13 0.84
C ILE A 199 2.50 7.82 2.32
N ASN A 200 2.39 6.55 2.72
CA ASN A 200 2.32 6.12 4.11
C ASN A 200 3.51 6.51 5.01
N ASP A 201 4.72 6.62 4.44
CA ASP A 201 5.95 6.95 5.15
C ASP A 201 6.10 8.48 5.39
N GLY A 202 5.22 9.29 4.79
CA GLY A 202 5.27 10.74 4.85
C GLY A 202 6.21 11.38 3.83
N THR A 203 6.59 10.63 2.79
CA THR A 203 7.15 11.18 1.57
C THR A 203 6.05 11.51 0.57
N VAL A 204 6.41 12.26 -0.48
CA VAL A 204 5.48 12.77 -1.47
C VAL A 204 5.95 12.36 -2.86
N HIS A 205 5.04 11.76 -3.64
CA HIS A 205 5.37 11.20 -4.94
C HIS A 205 4.33 11.56 -6.00
N TYR A 206 4.63 11.31 -7.27
CA TYR A 206 3.64 11.29 -8.35
C TYR A 206 4.10 10.40 -9.53
N PRO A 207 3.26 9.46 -10.00
CA PRO A 207 3.59 8.53 -11.07
C PRO A 207 3.33 9.14 -12.47
N ILE A 208 4.32 9.06 -13.36
CA ILE A 208 4.22 9.55 -14.75
C ILE A 208 4.54 8.42 -15.73
N LEU A 209 3.63 8.13 -16.65
CA LEU A 209 3.87 7.22 -17.79
C LEU A 209 4.24 8.00 -19.05
N ASN A 210 3.53 9.10 -19.34
CA ASN A 210 3.76 9.94 -20.50
C ASN A 210 4.27 11.34 -20.07
N PRO A 211 5.60 11.57 -20.10
CA PRO A 211 6.20 12.87 -19.79
C PRO A 211 5.63 14.00 -20.66
N ARG A 212 5.38 15.15 -20.03
CA ARG A 212 4.82 16.36 -20.70
C ARG A 212 5.26 17.62 -19.95
N PRO A 213 5.17 18.84 -20.52
CA PRO A 213 5.71 20.06 -19.91
C PRO A 213 5.37 20.28 -18.43
N ALA A 214 4.08 20.21 -18.08
CA ALA A 214 3.62 20.38 -16.70
C ALA A 214 3.99 19.21 -15.76
N CYS A 215 4.48 18.11 -16.33
CA CYS A 215 4.75 16.84 -15.69
C CYS A 215 6.15 16.38 -16.08
N GLY A 216 7.14 17.27 -16.05
CA GLY A 216 8.57 17.04 -16.36
C GLY A 216 8.82 16.34 -17.69
N LYS A 217 8.76 17.11 -18.77
CA LYS A 217 8.92 16.66 -20.16
C LYS A 217 10.23 15.90 -20.42
N ASP A 218 11.32 16.34 -19.80
CA ASP A 218 12.68 15.89 -20.13
C ASP A 218 13.15 14.72 -19.26
N LEU A 219 12.26 14.17 -18.43
CA LEU A 219 12.53 13.02 -17.57
C LEU A 219 11.89 11.75 -18.16
N PRO A 220 12.53 10.58 -18.01
CA PRO A 220 11.92 9.32 -18.39
C PRO A 220 10.65 9.02 -17.56
N PRO A 221 9.78 8.09 -18.02
CA PRO A 221 8.68 7.57 -17.23
C PRO A 221 9.16 7.02 -15.87
N GLY A 222 8.36 7.21 -14.83
CA GLY A 222 8.68 6.75 -13.49
C GLY A 222 7.87 7.43 -12.39
N ILE A 223 8.09 6.98 -11.16
CA ILE A 223 7.57 7.64 -9.95
C ILE A 223 8.57 8.70 -9.52
N ARG A 224 8.08 9.93 -9.45
CA ARG A 224 8.89 11.07 -9.04
C ARG A 224 8.68 11.37 -7.59
N SER A 225 9.75 11.73 -6.91
CA SER A 225 9.75 11.97 -5.47
C SER A 225 10.07 13.42 -5.17
N TYR A 226 9.33 14.00 -4.24
CA TYR A 226 9.70 15.22 -3.53
C TYR A 226 10.38 14.90 -2.19
N GLY A 227 10.59 13.62 -1.85
CA GLY A 227 11.19 13.18 -0.59
C GLY A 227 10.30 13.43 0.63
N PRO A 228 10.88 13.32 1.84
CA PRO A 228 10.20 13.66 3.09
C PRO A 228 9.77 15.12 3.13
N ARG A 229 8.56 15.38 3.64
CA ARG A 229 7.98 16.73 3.74
C ARG A 229 7.43 17.01 5.13
N HIS A 230 7.20 18.28 5.46
CA HIS A 230 6.74 18.69 6.78
C HIS A 230 5.28 18.29 6.97
N LYS A 231 5.05 17.20 7.72
CA LYS A 231 3.75 16.52 7.88
C LYS A 231 2.57 17.42 8.29
N THR A 232 2.81 18.54 8.96
CA THR A 232 1.77 19.50 9.40
C THR A 232 1.73 20.83 8.63
N LYS A 233 2.73 21.15 7.80
CA LYS A 233 2.83 22.46 7.13
C LYS A 233 2.66 22.34 5.63
N ASP A 234 3.31 21.35 5.03
CA ASP A 234 3.25 21.13 3.59
C ASP A 234 1.90 20.52 3.21
N ARG A 235 1.44 20.81 2.01
CA ARG A 235 0.13 20.37 1.52
C ARG A 235 0.23 19.76 0.14
N PHE A 236 -0.40 18.61 -0.02
CA PHE A 236 -0.41 17.82 -1.26
C PHE A 236 -1.77 17.11 -1.42
N ASP A 237 -1.89 16.28 -2.45
CA ASP A 237 -2.98 15.32 -2.59
C ASP A 237 -2.63 14.03 -1.81
N ALA A 238 -3.31 12.92 -2.06
CA ALA A 238 -3.00 11.63 -1.44
C ALA A 238 -3.03 10.50 -2.47
N PHE A 239 -2.21 9.47 -2.25
CA PHE A 239 -2.41 8.16 -2.87
C PHE A 239 -2.95 7.21 -1.83
N CYS A 240 -4.19 6.77 -2.04
CA CYS A 240 -4.90 5.88 -1.13
C CYS A 240 -4.86 4.45 -1.68
N PHE A 241 -4.78 3.46 -0.79
CA PHE A 241 -4.77 2.04 -1.08
C PHE A 241 -5.99 1.38 -0.43
N THR A 242 -6.73 0.60 -1.21
CA THR A 242 -7.85 -0.22 -0.72
C THR A 242 -7.71 -1.65 -1.25
N SER A 243 -8.53 -2.56 -0.74
CA SER A 243 -8.54 -3.99 -1.10
C SER A 243 -9.96 -4.43 -1.43
N THR A 244 -10.18 -5.73 -1.62
CA THR A 244 -11.51 -6.30 -1.76
C THR A 244 -12.41 -5.91 -0.59
N THR A 245 -13.64 -5.56 -0.90
CA THR A 245 -14.70 -5.23 0.07
C THR A 245 -15.74 -6.35 0.08
N GLU A 246 -16.42 -6.56 1.22
CA GLU A 246 -17.43 -7.64 1.37
C GLU A 246 -18.73 -7.34 0.61
N GLY A 247 -19.05 -6.06 0.43
CA GLY A 247 -20.26 -5.61 -0.25
C GLY A 247 -20.09 -5.42 -1.75
N SER A 248 -21.10 -4.81 -2.37
CA SER A 248 -21.14 -4.61 -3.82
C SER A 248 -21.56 -3.19 -4.18
N VAL A 249 -20.86 -2.61 -5.16
CA VAL A 249 -21.25 -1.33 -5.76
C VAL A 249 -22.20 -1.59 -6.93
N PHE A 250 -23.35 -0.91 -6.94
CA PHE A 250 -24.30 -0.93 -8.05
C PHE A 250 -24.71 0.48 -8.46
N TYR A 251 -25.14 0.64 -9.71
CA TYR A 251 -25.49 1.94 -10.28
C TYR A 251 -27.01 2.18 -10.28
N VAL A 252 -27.43 3.35 -9.82
CA VAL A 252 -28.81 3.84 -9.93
C VAL A 252 -28.86 4.91 -11.03
N PRO A 253 -29.57 4.66 -12.15
CA PRO A 253 -29.68 5.62 -13.24
C PRO A 253 -30.64 6.76 -12.90
N GLY A 254 -30.43 7.92 -13.54
CA GLY A 254 -31.34 9.06 -13.47
C GLY A 254 -30.59 10.39 -13.39
N PRO A 255 -31.24 11.52 -13.72
CA PRO A 255 -30.67 12.85 -13.53
C PRO A 255 -30.86 13.29 -12.07
N LEU A 256 -30.07 12.74 -11.15
CA LEU A 256 -30.19 12.99 -9.72
C LEU A 256 -29.19 14.06 -9.28
N ASN A 257 -29.64 15.03 -8.50
CA ASN A 257 -28.74 15.87 -7.70
C ASN A 257 -28.15 15.05 -6.52
N PHE A 258 -27.19 15.60 -5.78
CA PHE A 258 -26.50 14.84 -4.73
C PHE A 258 -27.46 14.36 -3.62
N LEU A 259 -28.45 15.17 -3.25
CA LEU A 259 -29.42 14.81 -2.21
C LEU A 259 -30.33 13.69 -2.70
N GLU A 260 -30.86 13.81 -3.93
CA GLU A 260 -31.68 12.79 -4.57
C GLU A 260 -30.91 11.47 -4.74
N ALA A 261 -29.64 11.52 -5.15
CA ALA A 261 -28.78 10.35 -5.25
C ALA A 261 -28.60 9.65 -3.89
N THR A 262 -28.45 10.43 -2.82
CA THR A 262 -28.37 9.90 -1.44
C THR A 262 -29.67 9.19 -1.05
N HIS A 263 -30.83 9.80 -1.33
CA HIS A 263 -32.14 9.22 -1.07
C HIS A 263 -32.38 7.95 -1.90
N ALA A 264 -32.03 7.96 -3.19
CA ALA A 264 -32.20 6.83 -4.09
C ALA A 264 -31.39 5.60 -3.66
N CYS A 265 -30.18 5.77 -3.11
CA CYS A 265 -29.44 4.66 -2.50
C CYS A 265 -30.14 4.16 -1.23
N LYS A 266 -30.60 5.06 -0.35
CA LYS A 266 -31.27 4.69 0.92
C LYS A 266 -32.56 3.91 0.69
N GLU A 267 -33.37 4.29 -0.30
CA GLU A 267 -34.59 3.55 -0.68
C GLU A 267 -34.31 2.11 -1.10
N LYS A 268 -33.07 1.81 -1.53
CA LYS A 268 -32.60 0.48 -1.89
C LYS A 268 -31.84 -0.22 -0.76
N GLY A 269 -31.91 0.30 0.46
CA GLY A 269 -31.19 -0.23 1.63
C GLY A 269 -29.66 -0.08 1.53
N ALA A 270 -29.18 0.90 0.74
CA ALA A 270 -27.77 1.15 0.48
C ALA A 270 -27.38 2.57 0.89
N SER A 271 -26.08 2.85 0.98
CA SER A 271 -25.54 4.22 1.03
C SER A 271 -24.87 4.58 -0.28
N LEU A 272 -24.60 5.86 -0.53
CA LEU A 272 -23.66 6.23 -1.58
C LEU A 272 -22.32 5.53 -1.33
N ALA A 273 -21.75 4.98 -2.39
CA ALA A 273 -20.47 4.28 -2.34
C ALA A 273 -19.34 5.26 -2.02
N ARG A 274 -18.36 4.79 -1.25
CA ARG A 274 -17.08 5.47 -1.08
C ARG A 274 -16.22 5.32 -2.31
N VAL A 275 -15.22 6.17 -2.42
CA VAL A 275 -14.26 6.10 -3.53
C VAL A 275 -13.49 4.79 -3.52
N GLY A 276 -13.03 4.33 -2.36
CA GLY A 276 -12.32 3.04 -2.26
C GLY A 276 -13.20 1.85 -2.66
N GLU A 277 -14.48 1.85 -2.28
CA GLU A 277 -15.44 0.81 -2.67
C GLU A 277 -15.64 0.77 -4.20
N LEU A 278 -15.69 1.94 -4.86
CA LEU A 278 -15.76 2.02 -6.32
C LEU A 278 -14.49 1.47 -7.00
N TYR A 279 -13.30 1.85 -6.52
CA TYR A 279 -12.03 1.33 -7.05
C TYR A 279 -11.88 -0.18 -6.80
N SER A 280 -12.28 -0.65 -5.63
CA SER A 280 -12.31 -2.07 -5.28
C SER A 280 -13.22 -2.85 -6.24
N SER A 281 -14.44 -2.36 -6.48
CA SER A 281 -15.40 -2.99 -7.38
C SER A 281 -14.94 -2.96 -8.84
N TRP A 282 -14.33 -1.87 -9.30
CA TRP A 282 -13.72 -1.78 -10.62
C TRP A 282 -12.59 -2.81 -10.80
N LYS A 283 -11.69 -2.92 -9.83
CA LYS A 283 -10.52 -3.81 -9.89
C LYS A 283 -10.91 -5.29 -9.79
N PHE A 284 -11.71 -5.64 -8.79
CA PHE A 284 -11.93 -7.03 -8.39
C PHE A 284 -13.26 -7.63 -8.86
N GLN A 285 -14.30 -6.80 -8.96
CA GLN A 285 -15.63 -7.24 -9.43
C GLN A 285 -15.88 -6.91 -10.91
N ARG A 286 -14.87 -6.33 -11.56
CA ARG A 286 -14.92 -5.87 -12.95
C ARG A 286 -16.11 -4.93 -13.24
N LEU A 287 -16.41 -4.02 -12.31
CA LEU A 287 -17.43 -3.00 -12.51
C LEU A 287 -17.02 -2.04 -13.65
N GLU A 288 -17.83 -1.98 -14.71
CA GLU A 288 -17.70 -1.03 -15.83
C GLU A 288 -19.03 -0.30 -16.04
N ARG A 289 -18.98 1.03 -16.10
CA ARG A 289 -20.15 1.88 -16.39
C ARG A 289 -19.70 3.20 -16.99
N CYS A 290 -20.20 3.50 -18.19
CA CYS A 290 -19.91 4.74 -18.91
C CYS A 290 -20.87 5.90 -18.54
N ASP A 291 -21.29 5.96 -17.27
CA ASP A 291 -22.14 7.03 -16.79
C ASP A 291 -21.55 7.58 -15.49
N GLY A 292 -21.45 8.91 -15.41
CA GLY A 292 -21.11 9.58 -14.17
C GLY A 292 -22.14 9.28 -13.09
N GLY A 293 -21.65 9.07 -11.87
CA GLY A 293 -22.50 8.89 -10.71
C GLY A 293 -21.90 9.51 -9.46
N TRP A 294 -22.76 10.02 -8.59
CA TRP A 294 -22.40 10.55 -7.29
C TRP A 294 -21.81 9.46 -6.39
N LEU A 295 -20.80 9.85 -5.63
CA LEU A 295 -20.20 9.10 -4.52
C LEU A 295 -20.38 9.82 -3.19
N GLN A 296 -20.11 9.14 -2.08
CA GLN A 296 -20.29 9.66 -0.73
C GLN A 296 -19.52 10.96 -0.46
N ASP A 297 -18.33 11.12 -1.03
CA ASP A 297 -17.50 12.33 -0.90
C ASP A 297 -18.08 13.54 -1.66
N GLY A 298 -19.11 13.33 -2.49
CA GLY A 298 -19.69 14.35 -3.37
C GLY A 298 -18.89 14.59 -4.64
N SER A 299 -17.97 13.70 -4.99
CA SER A 299 -17.40 13.65 -6.33
C SER A 299 -18.32 12.88 -7.28
N VAL A 300 -18.14 13.12 -8.58
CA VAL A 300 -18.79 12.34 -9.64
C VAL A 300 -17.72 11.58 -10.41
N ARG A 301 -17.86 10.25 -10.44
CA ARG A 301 -16.87 9.35 -11.06
C ARG A 301 -17.54 8.30 -11.92
N PHE A 302 -16.76 7.58 -12.71
CA PHE A 302 -17.25 6.44 -13.49
C PHE A 302 -16.12 5.43 -13.80
N PRO A 303 -16.32 4.12 -13.59
CA PRO A 303 -15.31 3.09 -13.80
C PRO A 303 -15.32 2.53 -15.24
N ILE A 304 -14.14 2.43 -15.86
CA ILE A 304 -13.94 1.92 -17.22
C ILE A 304 -12.92 0.79 -17.22
N ILE A 305 -13.28 -0.38 -17.74
CA ILE A 305 -12.37 -1.52 -17.92
C ILE A 305 -11.93 -1.65 -19.37
N THR A 306 -12.86 -1.48 -20.31
CA THR A 306 -12.52 -1.44 -21.74
C THR A 306 -12.71 -0.01 -22.25
N PRO A 307 -11.63 0.78 -22.45
CA PRO A 307 -11.72 2.15 -22.97
C PRO A 307 -12.40 2.20 -24.34
N ARG A 308 -13.31 3.17 -24.52
CA ARG A 308 -14.00 3.41 -25.80
C ARG A 308 -14.05 4.92 -26.05
N LYS A 309 -14.18 5.33 -27.31
CA LYS A 309 -14.18 6.75 -27.72
C LYS A 309 -15.10 7.66 -26.89
N ARG A 310 -16.27 7.17 -26.45
CA ARG A 310 -17.25 7.93 -25.63
C ARG A 310 -17.16 7.64 -24.11
N CYS A 311 -16.29 6.72 -23.70
CA CYS A 311 -16.25 6.12 -22.37
C CYS A 311 -14.80 5.92 -21.91
N GLY A 312 -14.21 6.94 -21.28
CA GLY A 312 -12.82 6.91 -20.81
C GLY A 312 -11.75 7.30 -21.85
N GLY A 313 -12.17 7.79 -23.03
CA GLY A 313 -11.25 8.13 -24.11
C GLY A 313 -10.61 6.90 -24.77
N PHE A 314 -9.57 7.09 -25.57
CA PHE A 314 -8.99 6.02 -26.41
C PHE A 314 -8.01 5.08 -25.67
N SER A 315 -7.56 5.37 -24.44
CA SER A 315 -6.44 4.60 -23.85
C SER A 315 -6.42 4.41 -22.33
N GLN A 316 -7.31 5.02 -21.54
CA GLN A 316 -7.17 4.98 -20.08
C GLN A 316 -8.24 4.13 -19.41
N GLN A 317 -7.84 2.90 -19.04
CA GLN A 317 -8.57 2.11 -18.06
C GLN A 317 -8.50 2.81 -16.70
N GLY A 318 -9.54 2.68 -15.88
CA GLY A 318 -9.54 3.24 -14.53
C GLY A 318 -10.88 3.82 -14.12
N VAL A 319 -10.91 4.36 -12.91
CA VAL A 319 -12.00 5.21 -12.44
C VAL A 319 -11.70 6.64 -12.85
N HIS A 320 -12.52 7.17 -13.74
CA HIS A 320 -12.43 8.54 -14.24
C HIS A 320 -13.19 9.48 -13.31
N ASN A 321 -12.74 10.73 -13.23
CA ASN A 321 -13.23 11.72 -12.27
C ASN A 321 -13.67 13.01 -12.96
N PHE A 322 -14.93 13.42 -12.79
CA PHE A 322 -15.40 14.76 -13.17
C PHE A 322 -15.13 15.82 -12.10
N GLY A 323 -14.66 15.40 -10.92
CA GLY A 323 -14.33 16.25 -9.78
C GLY A 323 -15.53 16.50 -8.86
N PHE A 324 -15.43 17.59 -8.10
CA PHE A 324 -16.44 18.01 -7.14
C PHE A 324 -17.32 19.10 -7.77
N LEU A 325 -18.52 18.70 -8.20
CA LEU A 325 -19.45 19.56 -8.91
C LEU A 325 -20.46 20.22 -7.94
N LYS A 326 -21.20 21.23 -8.42
CA LYS A 326 -22.23 21.90 -7.61
C LYS A 326 -23.37 20.92 -7.31
N LYS A 327 -23.42 20.46 -6.05
CA LYS A 327 -24.33 19.40 -5.55
C LYS A 327 -25.81 19.64 -5.82
N SER A 328 -26.26 20.90 -5.88
CA SER A 328 -27.68 21.27 -6.03
C SER A 328 -28.17 21.32 -7.48
N VAL A 329 -27.27 21.47 -8.47
CA VAL A 329 -27.65 21.71 -9.88
C VAL A 329 -27.08 20.69 -10.85
N SER A 330 -26.05 19.95 -10.45
CA SER A 330 -25.43 18.94 -11.32
C SER A 330 -26.22 17.65 -11.22
N LEU A 331 -26.52 17.01 -12.35
CA LEU A 331 -27.42 15.86 -12.42
C LEU A 331 -26.69 14.65 -13.00
N TYR A 332 -26.62 13.57 -12.23
CA TYR A 332 -25.94 12.32 -12.56
C TYR A 332 -26.66 11.14 -11.89
N GLY A 333 -26.27 9.91 -12.23
CA GLY A 333 -26.75 8.76 -11.45
C GLY A 333 -26.10 8.69 -10.07
N ALA A 334 -26.25 7.55 -9.42
CA ALA A 334 -25.62 7.27 -8.12
C ALA A 334 -24.90 5.92 -8.15
N TYR A 335 -23.70 5.86 -7.58
CA TYR A 335 -23.11 4.58 -7.20
C TYR A 335 -23.46 4.32 -5.74
N CYS A 336 -24.15 3.22 -5.49
CA CYS A 336 -24.59 2.81 -4.16
C CYS A 336 -23.83 1.55 -3.72
N TYR A 337 -23.59 1.41 -2.43
CA TYR A 337 -22.90 0.27 -1.82
C TYR A 337 -23.78 -0.37 -0.73
N LYS A 338 -23.84 -1.70 -0.73
CA LYS A 338 -24.56 -2.52 0.25
C LYS A 338 -23.80 -3.78 0.60
#